data_AF-A0AAW3VLV9-F1
#
_entry.id   AF-A0AAW3VLV9-F1
#
_cell.length_a   1.000
_cell.length_b   1.000
_cell.length_c   1.000
_cell.angle_alpha   90.00
_cell.angle_beta   90.00
_cell.angle_gamma   90.00
#
_symmetry.space_group_name_H-M   'P 1'
#
loop_
_entity.id
_entity.type
_entity.pdbx_description
1 polymer ?
#
loop_
_entity_poly.entity_id
_entity_poly.type
_entity_poly.pdbx_seq_one_letter_code
_entity_poly.pdbx_strand_id
1 'polypeptide(L)' 'YGISYRELQEMLAERGVNVDHTTIYRWVQRYTNLKMGAYSSHFYC' A
#
# COMPACT_ATOMS: atom_id res chain seq x y z
N TYR A 1 -3.61 -10.95 -9.81
CA TYR A 1 -2.17 -10.62 -9.92
C TYR A 1 -1.93 -9.37 -9.08
N GLY A 2 -1.26 -9.51 -7.94
CA GLY A 2 -0.91 -8.38 -7.07
C GLY A 2 0.55 -8.01 -7.31
N ILE A 3 0.83 -6.72 -7.42
CA ILE A 3 2.20 -6.19 -7.51
C ILE A 3 2.81 -6.23 -6.11
N SER A 4 4.05 -6.71 -5.97
CA SER A 4 4.72 -6.66 -4.66
C SER A 4 5.16 -5.23 -4.30
N TYR A 5 5.25 -4.93 -3.01
CA TYR A 5 5.73 -3.61 -2.55
C TYR A 5 7.14 -3.27 -3.03
N ARG A 6 7.97 -4.28 -3.31
CA ARG A 6 9.33 -4.11 -3.84
C ARG A 6 9.30 -3.73 -5.32
N GLU A 7 8.51 -4.43 -6.13
CA GLU A 7 8.31 -4.04 -7.54
C GLU A 7 7.72 -2.63 -7.65
N LEU A 8 6.76 -2.29 -6.78
CA LEU A 8 6.20 -0.94 -6.74
C LEU A 8 7.25 0.11 -6.35
N GLN A 9 8.14 -0.20 -5.39
CA GLN A 9 9.26 0.66 -5.04
C GLN A 9 10.21 0.86 -6.24
N GLU A 10 10.56 -0.19 -6.96
CA GLU A 10 11.43 -0.12 -8.15
C GLU A 10 10.78 0.74 -9.25
N MET A 11 9.49 0.53 -9.54
CA MET A 11 8.74 1.34 -10.50
C MET A 11 8.60 2.82 -10.11
N LEU A 12 8.62 3.13 -8.81
CA LEU A 12 8.62 4.52 -8.31
C LEU A 12 10.02 5.11 -8.39
N ALA A 13 11.05 4.33 -8.07
CA ALA A 13 12.44 4.74 -8.17
C ALA A 13 12.85 5.06 -9.62
N GLU A 14 12.39 4.27 -10.60
CA GLU A 14 12.55 4.54 -12.03
C GLU A 14 11.94 5.88 -12.47
N ARG A 15 10.88 6.33 -11.79
CA ARG A 15 10.25 7.65 -12.02
C ARG A 15 10.91 8.79 -11.25
N GLY A 16 12.05 8.52 -10.59
CA GLY A 16 12.78 9.49 -9.76
C GLY A 16 12.21 9.66 -8.35
N VAL A 17 11.27 8.82 -7.94
CA VAL A 17 10.64 8.88 -6.61
C VAL A 17 11.24 7.77 -5.74
N ASN A 18 12.27 8.11 -4.96
CA ASN A 18 12.89 7.17 -4.02
C ASN A 18 12.07 7.13 -2.71
N VAL A 19 11.23 6.10 -2.58
CA VAL A 19 10.38 5.90 -1.41
C VAL A 19 10.70 4.55 -0.80
N ASP A 20 10.99 4.49 0.49
CA ASP A 20 11.19 3.23 1.17
C ASP A 20 9.89 2.42 1.26
N HIS A 21 9.98 1.09 1.11
CA HIS A 21 8.87 0.15 1.23
C HIS A 21 7.99 0.35 2.49
N THR A 22 8.57 0.78 3.62
CA THR A 22 7.80 1.08 4.84
C THR A 22 6.91 2.31 4.71
N THR A 23 7.31 3.29 3.89
CA THR A 23 6.53 4.49 3.60
C THR A 23 5.36 4.16 2.68
N ILE A 24 5.58 3.30 1.68
CA ILE A 24 4.51 2.77 0.82
C ILE A 24 3.49 2.01 1.68
N TYR A 25 3.95 1.17 2.61
CA TYR A 25 3.06 0.46 3.54
C TYR A 25 2.22 1.41 4.41
N ARG A 26 2.83 2.49 4.93
CA ARG A 26 2.11 3.53 5.70
C ARG A 26 1.09 4.28 4.85
N TRP A 27 1.41 4.58 3.59
CA TRP A 27 0.46 5.19 2.66
C TRP A 27 -0.70 4.25 2.41
N VAL A 28 -0.43 2.99 2.12
CA VAL A 28 -1.47 1.99 1.94
C VAL A 28 -2.35 1.92 3.18
N GLN A 29 -1.81 1.80 4.39
CA GLN A 29 -2.61 1.83 5.63
C GLN A 29 -3.48 3.11 5.76
N ARG A 30 -2.94 4.28 5.41
CA ARG A 30 -3.67 5.56 5.46
C ARG A 30 -4.82 5.61 4.46
N TYR A 31 -4.59 5.14 3.23
CA TYR A 31 -5.57 5.17 2.14
C TYR A 31 -6.57 3.99 2.21
N THR A 32 -6.15 2.84 2.73
CA THR A 32 -7.06 1.70 2.97
C THR A 32 -7.93 1.95 4.18
N ASN A 33 -7.44 2.58 5.26
CA ASN A 33 -8.31 2.98 6.38
C ASN A 33 -9.43 3.94 5.96
N LEU A 34 -9.22 4.72 4.89
CA LEU A 34 -10.25 5.57 4.28
C LEU A 34 -11.36 4.76 3.58
N LYS A 35 -11.06 3.54 3.14
CA LYS A 35 -12.03 2.58 2.56
C LYS A 35 -12.58 1.61 3.62
N MET A 36 -11.76 1.20 4.58
CA MET A 36 -12.02 0.13 5.56
C MET A 36 -12.91 0.53 6.73
N GLY A 37 -13.28 1.81 6.87
CA GLY A 37 -14.43 2.20 7.71
C GLY A 37 -15.75 1.53 7.24
N ALA A 38 -15.81 1.04 5.99
CA ALA A 38 -16.97 0.33 5.44
C ALA A 38 -16.76 -1.19 5.23
N TYR A 39 -15.54 -1.72 5.35
CA TYR A 39 -15.23 -3.14 5.09
C TYR A 39 -14.79 -3.93 6.33
N SER A 40 -14.78 -3.32 7.52
CA SER A 40 -14.32 -3.93 8.78
C SER A 40 -15.35 -4.85 9.47
N SER A 41 -16.24 -5.52 8.72
CA SER A 41 -17.22 -6.44 9.33
C SER A 41 -17.18 -7.88 8.81
N HIS A 42 -16.17 -8.28 8.04
CA HIS A 42 -16.18 -9.62 7.41
C HIS A 42 -14.86 -10.41 7.43
N PHE A 43 -13.85 -10.00 8.21
CA PHE A 43 -12.58 -10.75 8.27
C PHE A 43 -12.16 -11.15 9.69
N TYR A 44 -13.12 -11.27 10.60
CA TYR A 44 -12.97 -12.05 11.83
C TYR A 44 -14.20 -12.95 12.02
N CYS A 45 -14.28 -14.01 11.23
CA CYS A 45 -15.03 -15.23 11.52
C CYS A 45 -14.20 -16.42 11.04
#